data_AF-A0A1A3DGK7-F1
#
_entry.id   AF-A0A1A3DGK7-F1
#
_cell.length_a   1.000
_cell.length_b   1.000
_cell.length_c   1.000
_cell.angle_alpha   90.00
_cell.angle_beta   90.00
_cell.angle_gamma   90.00
#
_symmetry.space_group_name_H-M   'P 1'
#
loop_
_entity.id
_entity.type
_entity.pdbx_description
1 polymer ?
#
loop_
_entity_poly.entity_id
_entity_poly.type
_entity_poly.pdbx_seq_one_letter_code
_entity_poly.pdbx_strand_id
1 'polypeptide(L)'
;MAASATFLQQMATHAGTLGATISLHSGDTGNNGANELAGGNPAYARQNTVWSDVGGGVITGTPCNFNVPAGATASWYGVWNGSTFLYGKPLTPGVTLTGAAQGVVQVTPQYSETMP
;
A
#
# COMPACT_ATOMS: atom_id res chain seq x y z
N MET A 1 15.03 3.63 26.84
CA MET A 1 13.67 3.30 27.34
C MET A 1 12.80 3.14 26.11
N ALA A 2 12.09 2.03 25.96
CA ALA A 2 11.19 1.83 24.82
C ALA A 2 9.97 2.75 24.93
N ALA A 3 9.44 3.23 23.79
CA ALA A 3 8.17 3.93 23.78
C ALA A 3 7.04 3.01 24.26
N SER A 4 6.00 3.61 24.87
CA SER A 4 4.82 2.85 25.25
C SER A 4 4.05 2.40 24.01
N ALA A 5 3.40 1.24 24.09
CA ALA A 5 2.56 0.74 23.02
C ALA A 5 1.43 1.72 22.65
N THR A 6 0.89 2.44 23.64
CA THR A 6 -0.10 3.51 23.42
C THR A 6 0.46 4.64 22.58
N PHE A 7 1.70 5.08 22.84
CA PHE A 7 2.32 6.14 22.06
C PHE A 7 2.55 5.71 20.61
N LEU A 8 3.10 4.52 20.39
CA LEU A 8 3.27 3.95 19.05
C LEU A 8 1.94 3.83 18.32
N GLN A 9 0.87 3.42 19.03
CA GLN A 9 -0.45 3.32 18.44
C GLN A 9 -1.01 4.68 18.02
N GLN A 10 -0.85 5.72 18.84
CA GLN A 10 -1.29 7.07 18.47
C GLN A 10 -0.57 7.60 17.23
N MET A 11 0.73 7.32 17.09
CA MET A 11 1.48 7.68 15.89
C MET A 11 0.96 6.93 14.65
N ALA A 12 0.74 5.62 14.78
CA ALA A 12 0.23 4.81 13.68
C ALA A 12 -1.16 5.27 13.23
N THR A 13 -2.07 5.52 14.17
CA THR A 13 -3.40 6.05 13.89
C THR A 13 -3.32 7.43 13.23
N HIS A 14 -2.43 8.32 13.70
CA HIS A 14 -2.23 9.62 13.07
C HIS A 14 -1.72 9.48 11.63
N ALA A 15 -0.75 8.61 11.36
CA ALA A 15 -0.26 8.36 10.00
C ALA A 15 -1.37 7.89 9.05
N GLY A 16 -2.31 7.05 9.54
CA GLY A 16 -3.49 6.65 8.78
C GLY A 16 -4.40 7.82 8.37
N THR A 17 -4.45 8.90 9.15
CA THR A 17 -5.21 10.11 8.79
C THR A 17 -4.54 10.95 7.70
N LEU A 18 -3.24 10.76 7.46
CA LEU A 18 -2.49 11.53 6.48
C LEU A 18 -2.72 11.02 5.05
N GLY A 19 -3.00 9.74 4.83
CA GLY A 19 -3.16 9.21 3.48
C GLY A 19 -3.88 7.86 3.44
N ALA A 20 -4.79 7.73 2.48
CA ALA A 20 -5.68 6.57 2.34
C ALA A 20 -5.76 6.07 0.89
N THR A 21 -5.01 6.66 -0.03
CA THR A 21 -4.96 6.23 -1.44
C THR A 21 -3.77 5.30 -1.63
N ILE A 22 -4.03 4.14 -2.22
CA ILE A 22 -3.10 3.04 -2.41
C ILE A 22 -2.84 2.83 -3.90
N SER A 23 -1.58 2.63 -4.26
CA SER A 23 -1.13 2.31 -5.61
C SER A 23 -0.31 1.01 -5.63
N LEU A 24 -0.28 0.33 -6.77
CA LEU A 24 0.61 -0.82 -7.00
C LEU A 24 1.81 -0.43 -7.84
N HIS A 25 2.96 -1.01 -7.52
CA HIS A 25 4.22 -0.72 -8.19
C HIS A 25 4.96 -2.01 -8.56
N SER A 26 5.68 -1.97 -9.68
CA SER A 26 6.48 -3.09 -10.18
C SER A 26 7.86 -3.20 -9.56
N GLY A 27 8.28 -2.20 -8.81
CA GLY A 27 9.55 -2.15 -8.08
C GLY A 27 9.50 -1.11 -6.96
N ASP A 28 10.68 -0.78 -6.42
CA ASP A 28 10.83 0.21 -5.35
C ASP A 28 10.17 1.54 -5.76
N THR A 29 9.39 2.10 -4.84
CA THR A 29 8.64 3.34 -5.05
C THR A 29 9.50 4.59 -4.90
N GLY A 30 10.68 4.48 -4.27
CA GLY A 30 11.44 5.62 -3.78
C GLY A 30 10.57 6.53 -2.90
N ASN A 31 10.89 7.82 -2.90
CA ASN A 31 10.16 8.86 -2.16
C ASN A 31 9.12 9.62 -3.01
N ASN A 32 8.87 9.16 -4.25
CA ASN A 32 8.04 9.86 -5.22
C ASN A 32 6.99 8.96 -5.90
N GLY A 33 6.88 7.69 -5.51
CA GLY A 33 5.95 6.74 -6.11
C GLY A 33 6.38 6.27 -7.51
N ALA A 34 7.68 6.11 -7.75
CA ALA A 34 8.22 5.53 -8.98
C ALA A 34 7.64 4.14 -9.26
N ASN A 35 7.66 3.71 -10.53
CA ASN A 35 7.26 2.36 -10.96
C ASN A 35 5.78 2.01 -10.73
N GLU A 36 4.88 3.00 -10.63
CA GLU A 36 3.45 2.74 -10.52
C GLU A 36 2.92 2.00 -11.77
N LEU A 37 2.09 0.99 -11.55
CA LEU A 37 1.43 0.25 -12.62
C LEU A 37 0.44 1.14 -13.38
N ALA A 38 0.21 0.82 -14.65
CA ALA A 38 -0.74 1.51 -15.51
C ALA A 38 -1.27 0.59 -16.61
N GLY A 39 -2.36 0.98 -17.27
CA GLY A 39 -2.96 0.24 -18.39
C GLY A 39 -3.97 -0.82 -17.99
N GLY A 40 -4.28 -1.76 -18.89
CA GLY A 40 -5.33 -2.76 -18.72
C GLY A 40 -6.72 -2.32 -19.22
N ASN A 41 -7.67 -3.24 -19.22
CA ASN A 41 -9.08 -3.01 -19.54
C ASN A 41 -9.99 -4.00 -18.77
N PRO A 42 -10.59 -3.61 -17.63
CA PRO A 42 -10.66 -2.24 -17.10
C PRO A 42 -9.29 -1.67 -16.70
N ALA A 43 -9.13 -0.36 -16.88
CA ALA A 43 -7.88 0.33 -16.59
C ALA A 43 -7.52 0.22 -15.10
N TYR A 44 -6.23 0.09 -14.82
CA TYR A 44 -5.68 0.27 -13.50
C TYR A 44 -6.04 1.65 -12.95
N ALA A 45 -6.40 1.69 -11.68
CA ALA A 45 -6.60 2.91 -10.92
C ALA A 45 -6.17 2.69 -9.47
N ARG A 46 -5.65 3.76 -8.84
CA ARG A 46 -5.41 3.79 -7.40
C ARG A 46 -6.72 3.51 -6.65
N GLN A 47 -6.61 2.83 -5.51
CA GLN A 47 -7.75 2.45 -4.69
C GLN A 47 -7.71 3.18 -3.35
N ASN A 48 -8.87 3.40 -2.74
CA ASN A 48 -8.94 3.93 -1.38
C ASN A 48 -9.02 2.79 -0.36
N THR A 49 -8.42 3.01 0.80
CA THR A 49 -8.51 2.12 1.96
C THR A 49 -9.09 2.86 3.15
N VAL A 50 -9.68 2.12 4.09
CA VAL A 50 -10.03 2.64 5.41
C VAL A 50 -9.13 1.97 6.44
N TRP A 51 -8.38 2.78 7.19
CA TRP A 51 -7.47 2.29 8.21
C TRP A 51 -8.19 1.91 9.50
N SER A 52 -7.83 0.76 10.06
CA SER A 52 -8.30 0.27 11.35
C SER A 52 -7.11 0.01 12.28
N ASP A 53 -7.28 0.39 13.54
CA ASP A 53 -6.34 0.08 14.62
C ASP A 53 -6.36 -1.42 14.92
N VAL A 54 -5.19 -2.04 14.94
CA VAL A 54 -5.00 -3.46 15.31
C VAL A 54 -4.08 -3.64 16.54
N GLY A 55 -3.69 -2.53 17.17
CA GLY A 55 -2.84 -2.49 18.36
C GLY A 55 -1.34 -2.54 18.07
N GLY A 56 -0.55 -2.18 19.09
CA GLY A 56 0.91 -2.35 19.06
C GLY A 56 1.65 -1.42 18.10
N GLY A 57 1.07 -0.28 17.72
CA GLY A 57 1.66 0.62 16.72
C GLY A 57 1.37 0.22 15.29
N VAL A 58 0.37 -0.63 15.07
CA VAL A 58 0.02 -1.12 13.73
C VAL A 58 -1.39 -0.67 13.38
N ILE A 59 -1.57 -0.26 12.13
CA ILE A 59 -2.87 -0.07 11.49
C ILE A 59 -2.94 -0.91 10.22
N THR A 60 -4.11 -1.47 9.95
CA THR A 60 -4.37 -2.26 8.73
C THR A 60 -5.49 -1.61 7.94
N GLY A 61 -5.29 -1.46 6.63
CA GLY A 61 -6.31 -0.93 5.74
C GLY A 61 -7.27 -2.02 5.26
N THR A 62 -8.46 -1.62 4.81
CA THR A 62 -9.36 -2.50 4.08
C THR A 62 -8.70 -3.05 2.81
N PRO A 63 -9.03 -4.28 2.38
CA PRO A 63 -8.55 -4.82 1.11
C PRO A 63 -8.90 -3.92 -0.07
N CYS A 64 -7.90 -3.67 -0.92
CA CYS A 64 -8.00 -2.88 -2.15
C CYS A 64 -7.81 -3.79 -3.35
N ASN A 65 -8.73 -3.73 -4.31
CA ASN A 65 -8.72 -4.57 -5.51
C ASN A 65 -8.24 -3.76 -6.72
N PHE A 66 -7.12 -4.19 -7.31
CA PHE A 66 -6.52 -3.51 -8.45
C PHE A 66 -6.65 -4.34 -9.72
N ASN A 67 -7.09 -3.71 -10.80
CA ASN A 67 -7.02 -4.30 -12.13
C ASN A 67 -5.58 -4.19 -12.64
N VAL A 68 -4.88 -5.33 -12.78
CA VAL A 68 -3.47 -5.38 -13.16
C VAL A 68 -3.33 -6.01 -14.55
N PRO A 69 -2.71 -5.31 -15.53
CA PRO A 69 -2.61 -5.81 -16.89
C PRO A 69 -1.86 -7.15 -16.97
N ALA A 70 -2.14 -7.90 -18.04
CA ALA A 70 -1.46 -9.16 -18.34
C ALA A 70 0.07 -8.98 -18.35
N GLY A 71 0.80 -9.93 -17.77
CA GLY A 71 2.27 -9.90 -17.72
C GLY A 71 2.87 -8.90 -16.73
N ALA A 72 2.07 -8.09 -16.02
CA ALA A 72 2.60 -7.15 -15.05
C ALA A 72 2.96 -7.82 -13.72
N THR A 73 3.96 -7.24 -13.06
CA THR A 73 4.39 -7.63 -11.72
C THR A 73 4.06 -6.50 -10.75
N ALA A 74 3.40 -6.84 -9.66
CA ALA A 74 3.15 -5.98 -8.50
C ALA A 74 3.99 -6.48 -7.33
N SER A 75 5.04 -5.75 -6.98
CA SER A 75 6.00 -6.11 -5.93
C SER A 75 6.00 -5.13 -4.76
N TRP A 76 5.42 -3.94 -4.93
CA TRP A 76 5.32 -2.91 -3.91
C TRP A 76 3.94 -2.24 -3.94
N TYR A 77 3.55 -1.64 -2.81
CA TYR A 77 2.45 -0.69 -2.78
C TYR A 77 2.92 0.65 -2.24
N GLY A 78 2.27 1.72 -2.70
CA GLY A 78 2.50 3.09 -2.28
C GLY A 78 1.29 3.67 -1.57
N VAL A 79 1.52 4.60 -0.64
CA VAL A 79 0.45 5.34 0.07
C VAL A 79 0.58 6.83 -0.21
N TRP A 80 -0.55 7.46 -0.50
CA TRP A 80 -0.62 8.86 -0.92
C TRP A 80 -1.58 9.69 -0.06
N ASN A 81 -1.24 10.96 0.09
CA ASN A 81 -2.12 12.04 0.49
C ASN A 81 -2.46 12.91 -0.73
N GLY A 82 -3.57 12.61 -1.39
CA GLY A 82 -3.89 13.24 -2.68
C GLY A 82 -2.81 12.96 -3.73
N SER A 83 -2.10 14.01 -4.16
CA SER A 83 -0.97 13.91 -5.10
C SER A 83 0.40 13.71 -4.43
N THR A 84 0.47 13.81 -3.10
CA THR A 84 1.73 13.68 -2.34
C THR A 84 2.00 12.23 -1.98
N PHE A 85 3.15 11.70 -2.39
CA PHE A 85 3.60 10.37 -1.97
C PHE A 85 4.08 10.40 -0.52
N LEU A 86 3.65 9.46 0.30
CA LEU A 86 4.05 9.37 1.71
C LEU A 86 5.13 8.31 1.90
N TYR A 87 4.83 7.06 1.57
CA TYR A 87 5.73 5.93 1.72
C TYR A 87 5.32 4.77 0.82
N GLY A 88 6.24 3.85 0.60
CA GLY A 88 5.97 2.57 -0.03
C GLY A 88 6.46 1.41 0.83
N LYS A 89 5.86 0.24 0.64
CA LYS A 89 6.28 -1.00 1.29
C LYS A 89 6.25 -2.17 0.28
N PRO A 90 7.15 -3.15 0.44
CA PRO A 90 7.15 -4.33 -0.40
C PRO A 90 5.90 -5.18 -0.11
N LEU A 91 5.30 -5.72 -1.17
CA LEU A 91 4.30 -6.77 -1.07
C LEU A 91 5.02 -8.08 -0.72
N THR A 92 4.59 -8.71 0.37
CA THR A 92 5.20 -9.97 0.85
C THR A 92 4.11 -11.03 0.99
N PRO A 93 4.02 -12.01 0.07
CA PRO A 93 4.79 -12.13 -1.18
C PRO A 93 4.33 -11.13 -2.26
N GLY A 94 5.22 -10.81 -3.21
CA GLY A 94 4.86 -10.09 -4.42
C GLY A 94 3.96 -10.93 -5.34
N VAL A 95 3.26 -10.27 -6.26
CA VAL A 95 2.33 -10.91 -7.20
C VAL A 95 2.76 -10.65 -8.64
N THR A 96 2.97 -11.71 -9.41
CA THR A 96 3.20 -11.62 -10.86
C THR A 96 2.06 -12.31 -11.59
N LEU A 97 1.40 -11.61 -12.51
CA LEU A 97 0.40 -12.21 -13.39
C LEU A 97 1.09 -12.79 -14.61
N THR A 98 1.28 -14.11 -14.65
CA THR A 98 1.96 -14.82 -15.75
C THR A 98 1.04 -15.18 -16.93
N GLY A 99 -0.25 -14.84 -16.85
CA GLY A 99 -1.23 -15.12 -17.89
C GLY A 99 -1.31 -14.02 -18.96
N ALA A 100 -1.87 -14.37 -20.13
CA ALA A 100 -2.15 -13.43 -21.22
C ALA A 100 -3.39 -12.55 -20.96
N ALA A 101 -4.13 -12.81 -19.88
CA ALA A 101 -5.29 -12.03 -19.47
C ALA A 101 -4.94 -11.14 -18.27
N GLN A 102 -5.62 -10.00 -18.18
CA GLN A 102 -5.60 -9.15 -16.99
C GLN A 102 -6.20 -9.89 -15.79
N GLY A 103 -5.73 -9.56 -14.59
CA GLY A 103 -6.23 -10.10 -13.34
C GLY A 103 -6.51 -9.03 -12.31
N VAL A 104 -7.09 -9.45 -11.19
CA VAL A 104 -7.30 -8.61 -10.01
C VAL A 104 -6.26 -8.99 -8.96
N VAL A 105 -5.51 -8.00 -8.49
CA VAL A 105 -4.60 -8.16 -7.34
C VAL A 105 -5.24 -7.48 -6.15
N GLN A 106 -5.49 -8.26 -5.09
CA GLN A 106 -5.98 -7.74 -3.83
C GLN A 106 -4.81 -7.43 -2.91
N VAL A 107 -4.77 -6.21 -2.36
CA VAL A 107 -3.75 -5.78 -1.40
C VAL A 107 -4.44 -5.32 -0.12
N THR A 108 -3.94 -5.79 1.02
CA THR A 108 -4.32 -5.28 2.34
C THR A 108 -3.15 -4.45 2.88
N PRO A 109 -3.18 -3.11 2.75
CA PRO A 109 -2.04 -2.28 3.11
C PRO A 109 -1.89 -2.23 4.64
N GLN A 110 -0.65 -2.12 5.11
CA GLN A 110 -0.33 -2.01 6.53
C GLN A 110 0.66 -0.90 6.83
N TYR A 111 0.50 -0.26 7.97
CA TYR A 111 1.45 0.68 8.52
C TYR A 111 1.83 0.25 9.94
N SER A 112 3.09 0.44 10.30
CA SER A 112 3.67 -0.04 11.56
C SER A 112 4.68 0.97 12.06
N GLU A 113 4.48 1.45 13.28
CA GLU A 113 5.39 2.30 14.02
C GLU A 113 6.22 1.46 14.98
N THR A 114 7.53 1.56 14.83
CA THR A 114 8.50 0.90 15.71
C THR A 114 9.58 1.91 16.05
N MET A 115 9.90 2.07 17.33
CA MET A 115 11.13 2.75 17.70
C MET A 115 12.33 1.80 17.58
N PRO A 116 13.51 2.29 17.15
CA PRO A 116 14.75 1.53 17.15
C PRO A 116 15.22 1.14 18.55
#